data_AF-A0A8H6ZKS3-F1
#
_entry.id   AF-A0A8H6ZKS3-F1
#
_cell.length_a   1.000
_cell.length_b   1.000
_cell.length_c   1.000
_cell.angle_alpha   90.00
_cell.angle_beta   90.00
_cell.angle_gamma   90.00
#
_symmetry.space_group_name_H-M   'P 1'
#
loop_
_entity.id
_entity.type
_entity.pdbx_description
1 polymer ?
#
loop_
_entity_poly.entity_id
_entity_poly.type
_entity_poly.pdbx_seq_one_letter_code
_entity_poly.pdbx_strand_id
1 'polypeptide(L)'
;MASFTQLALFCIAAALTASSLVAALPSTKSGGLLASAQELNVDVTAAADQITFSHCTADQERIISNAIPIAQAWALESLTYLDNIDRNHTAAIDERYKIWFGAYTQARFGEVIGRMAAIRHVHFEDWTYECDPGCGLLAPLIHAFVNPNNRSVVKLCPLFWKYDDNERVTLRYPSSI
;
A
#
# COMPACT_ATOMS: atom_id res chain seq x y z
N MET A 1 17.43 3.26 -4.80
CA MET A 1 16.66 3.78 -3.62
C MET A 1 15.36 4.45 -4.05
N ALA A 2 15.11 4.65 -5.35
CA ALA A 2 13.91 5.31 -5.87
C ALA A 2 12.85 4.35 -6.46
N SER A 3 13.15 3.04 -6.59
CA SER A 3 12.21 2.06 -7.17
C SER A 3 11.20 1.50 -6.15
N PHE A 4 11.66 1.03 -4.98
CA PHE A 4 10.76 0.55 -3.91
C PHE A 4 9.83 1.64 -3.38
N THR A 5 10.27 2.89 -3.50
CA THR A 5 9.50 4.06 -3.12
C THR A 5 8.30 4.31 -4.02
N GLN A 6 8.38 3.95 -5.30
CA GLN A 6 7.28 4.19 -6.23
C GLN A 6 6.17 3.15 -6.07
N LEU A 7 6.50 1.88 -5.83
CA LEU A 7 5.46 0.87 -5.59
C LEU A 7 4.61 1.21 -4.37
N ALA A 8 5.27 1.55 -3.27
CA ALA A 8 4.60 1.90 -2.06
C ALA A 8 3.78 3.20 -2.22
N LEU A 9 4.27 4.19 -2.97
CA LEU A 9 3.46 5.34 -3.41
C LEU A 9 2.26 4.95 -4.28
N PHE A 10 2.38 3.94 -5.15
CA PHE A 10 1.29 3.48 -6.02
C PHE A 10 0.26 2.62 -5.28
N CYS A 11 0.67 1.72 -4.38
CA CYS A 11 -0.23 0.98 -3.50
C CYS A 11 -1.00 1.93 -2.58
N ILE A 12 -0.31 2.94 -2.04
CA ILE A 12 -0.93 4.02 -1.27
C ILE A 12 -1.88 4.81 -2.18
N ALA A 13 -1.46 5.29 -3.35
CA ALA A 13 -2.31 6.07 -4.27
C ALA A 13 -3.53 5.30 -4.80
N ALA A 14 -3.39 4.00 -5.07
CA ALA A 14 -4.49 3.11 -5.46
C ALA A 14 -5.52 2.97 -4.32
N ALA A 15 -5.05 2.88 -3.08
CA ALA A 15 -5.92 2.83 -1.91
C ALA A 15 -6.50 4.22 -1.53
N LEU A 16 -5.83 5.33 -1.91
CA LEU A 16 -6.36 6.69 -1.82
C LEU A 16 -7.53 6.90 -2.80
N THR A 17 -7.42 6.52 -4.07
CA THR A 17 -8.49 6.69 -5.08
C THR A 17 -9.70 5.78 -4.84
N ALA A 18 -9.48 4.68 -4.12
CA ALA A 18 -10.50 3.76 -3.64
C ALA A 18 -11.41 4.34 -2.54
N SER A 19 -11.02 5.40 -1.82
CA SER A 19 -11.76 5.89 -0.66
C SER A 19 -12.74 7.01 -1.03
N SER A 20 -13.96 6.60 -1.40
CA SER A 20 -15.17 7.42 -1.32
C SER A 20 -16.14 6.76 -0.32
N LEU A 21 -15.76 6.68 0.96
CA LEU A 21 -16.68 6.24 2.00
C LEU A 21 -16.60 7.15 3.23
N VAL A 22 -17.71 7.86 3.43
CA VAL A 22 -18.15 8.49 4.67
C VAL A 22 -18.08 7.45 5.79
N ALA A 23 -17.12 7.60 6.70
CA ALA A 23 -17.06 6.79 7.91
C ALA A 23 -17.97 7.42 8.98
N ALA A 24 -19.24 7.00 9.00
CA ALA A 24 -20.06 7.13 10.20
C ALA A 24 -19.56 6.11 11.23
N LEU A 25 -18.94 6.58 12.31
CA LEU A 25 -18.48 5.75 13.44
C LEU A 25 -19.68 5.20 14.23
N PRO A 26 -19.84 3.88 14.40
CA PRO A 26 -20.73 3.34 15.43
C PRO A 26 -20.03 3.34 16.80
N SER A 27 -20.74 3.89 17.79
CA SER A 27 -20.40 3.90 19.21
C SER A 27 -20.30 2.47 19.78
N THR A 28 -19.17 2.13 20.39
CA THR A 28 -18.97 0.87 21.11
C THR A 28 -19.55 0.97 22.52
N LYS A 29 -20.63 0.20 22.78
CA LYS A 29 -21.10 -0.10 24.13
C LYS A 29 -20.40 -1.37 24.60
N SER A 30 -19.67 -1.28 25.71
CA SER A 30 -18.92 -2.40 26.29
C SER A 30 -19.86 -3.50 26.79
N GLY A 31 -19.56 -4.74 26.42
CA GLY A 31 -20.14 -5.95 26.99
C GLY A 31 -19.01 -6.84 27.50
N GLY A 32 -19.04 -7.17 28.79
CA GLY A 32 -18.26 -8.28 29.33
C GLY A 32 -19.01 -9.60 29.13
N LEU A 33 -18.27 -10.69 28.88
CA LEU A 33 -18.38 -11.95 29.63
C LEU A 33 -17.27 -12.91 29.16
N LEU A 34 -16.75 -13.68 30.11
CA LEU A 34 -15.75 -14.73 29.96
C LEU A 34 -16.36 -15.99 29.33
N ALA A 35 -15.62 -16.70 28.48
CA ALA A 35 -15.80 -18.14 28.24
C ALA A 35 -14.46 -18.79 27.88
N SER A 36 -14.26 -19.98 28.45
CA SER A 36 -12.98 -20.71 28.55
C SER A 36 -12.75 -21.68 27.38
N ALA A 37 -11.54 -22.23 27.36
CA ALA A 37 -10.88 -22.99 26.31
C ALA A 37 -11.58 -24.27 25.82
N GLN A 38 -11.44 -24.55 24.52
CA GLN A 38 -11.32 -25.90 23.97
C GLN A 38 -10.20 -25.88 22.92
N GLU A 39 -9.22 -26.77 23.09
CA GLU A 39 -8.11 -26.99 22.15
C GLU A 39 -8.66 -27.41 20.79
N LEU A 40 -8.36 -26.60 19.77
CA LEU A 40 -8.59 -26.96 18.38
C LEU A 40 -7.24 -27.39 17.81
N ASN A 41 -7.12 -28.67 17.42
CA ASN A 41 -6.05 -29.12 16.53
C ASN A 41 -6.16 -28.31 15.23
N VAL A 42 -5.37 -27.26 15.12
CA VAL A 42 -5.21 -26.52 13.87
C VAL A 42 -4.41 -27.41 12.95
N ASP A 43 -5.10 -28.07 12.03
CA ASP A 43 -4.49 -28.52 10.79
C ASP A 43 -3.80 -27.31 10.18
N VAL A 44 -2.47 -27.29 10.17
CA VAL A 44 -1.68 -26.24 9.54
C VAL A 44 -1.70 -26.48 8.02
N THR A 45 -2.90 -26.58 7.47
CA THR A 45 -3.21 -25.90 6.22
C THR A 45 -3.91 -24.60 6.62
N ALA A 46 -3.19 -23.76 7.37
CA ALA A 46 -3.47 -22.34 7.34
C ALA A 46 -3.53 -21.99 5.85
N ALA A 47 -4.69 -21.57 5.36
CA ALA A 47 -4.80 -20.91 4.08
C ALA A 47 -3.81 -19.75 4.18
N ALA A 48 -2.60 -19.97 3.69
CA ALA A 48 -1.57 -18.93 3.69
C ALA A 48 -2.19 -17.80 2.90
N ASP A 49 -2.19 -16.58 3.45
CA ASP A 49 -2.48 -15.36 2.71
C ASP A 49 -1.58 -15.40 1.46
N GLN A 50 -2.15 -15.86 0.35
CA GLN A 50 -1.41 -16.20 -0.83
C GLN A 50 -1.64 -15.07 -1.81
N ILE A 51 -0.63 -14.21 -1.89
CA ILE A 51 -0.49 -13.23 -2.97
C ILE A 51 -0.82 -13.95 -4.27
N THR A 52 -1.89 -13.51 -4.93
CA THR A 52 -2.37 -14.19 -6.13
C THR A 52 -1.70 -13.56 -7.33
N PHE A 53 -0.93 -14.33 -8.08
CA PHE A 53 -0.26 -13.86 -9.29
C PHE A 53 -1.02 -14.31 -10.54
N SER A 54 -1.19 -13.41 -11.50
CA SER A 54 -1.82 -13.69 -12.79
C SER A 54 -0.92 -13.23 -13.92
N HIS A 55 -0.59 -14.14 -14.84
CA HIS A 55 0.29 -13.86 -15.99
C HIS A 55 1.67 -13.28 -15.61
N CYS A 56 2.17 -13.64 -14.43
CA CYS A 56 3.47 -13.21 -13.93
C CYS A 56 4.54 -14.29 -14.17
N THR A 57 5.76 -13.85 -14.42
CA THR A 57 6.97 -14.68 -14.38
C THR A 57 7.50 -14.79 -12.95
N ALA A 58 8.27 -15.83 -12.63
CA ALA A 58 8.85 -16.02 -11.29
C ALA A 58 9.68 -14.80 -10.80
N ASP A 59 10.35 -14.10 -11.70
CA ASP A 59 11.09 -12.87 -11.36
C ASP A 59 10.17 -11.69 -11.01
N GLN A 60 9.01 -11.59 -11.66
CA GLN A 60 8.00 -10.57 -11.36
C GLN A 60 7.30 -10.86 -10.03
N GLU A 61 6.94 -12.12 -9.77
CA GLU A 61 6.38 -12.56 -8.49
C GLU A 61 7.32 -12.20 -7.33
N ARG A 62 8.62 -12.50 -7.49
CA ARG A 62 9.64 -12.15 -6.50
C ARG A 62 9.75 -10.64 -6.27
N ILE A 63 9.66 -9.81 -7.31
CA ILE A 63 9.64 -8.35 -7.16
C ILE A 63 8.46 -7.93 -6.31
N ILE A 64 7.26 -8.38 -6.68
CA ILE A 64 6.01 -7.98 -6.02
C ILE A 64 6.05 -8.41 -4.55
N SER A 65 6.39 -9.66 -4.27
CA SER A 65 6.51 -10.20 -2.91
C SER A 65 7.48 -9.39 -2.04
N ASN A 66 8.61 -8.94 -2.61
CA ASN A 66 9.57 -8.12 -1.88
C ASN A 66 9.09 -6.69 -1.63
N ALA A 67 8.17 -6.18 -2.45
CA ALA A 67 7.76 -4.79 -2.42
C ALA A 67 6.47 -4.57 -1.60
N ILE A 68 5.64 -5.60 -1.41
CA ILE A 68 4.49 -5.61 -0.49
C ILE A 68 4.86 -5.16 0.94
N PRO A 69 5.85 -5.76 1.65
CA PRO A 69 6.17 -5.35 3.02
C PRO A 69 6.67 -3.90 3.09
N ILE A 70 7.30 -3.39 2.02
CA ILE A 70 7.75 -2.01 1.94
C ILE A 70 6.54 -1.07 1.81
N ALA A 71 5.56 -1.41 0.97
CA ALA A 71 4.31 -0.67 0.86
C ALA A 71 3.55 -0.60 2.19
N GLN A 72 3.52 -1.71 2.93
CA GLN A 72 2.88 -1.75 4.25
C GLN A 72 3.59 -0.84 5.27
N ALA A 73 4.92 -0.91 5.32
CA ALA A 73 5.73 -0.06 6.19
C ALA A 73 5.50 1.43 5.89
N TRP A 74 5.39 1.80 4.62
CA TRP A 74 5.19 3.17 4.20
C TRP A 74 3.82 3.75 4.57
N ALA A 75 2.77 2.93 4.47
CA ALA A 75 1.44 3.31 4.92
C ALA A 75 1.46 3.60 6.44
N LEU A 76 2.12 2.72 7.21
CA LEU A 76 2.29 2.88 8.65
C LEU A 76 3.10 4.13 9.02
N GLU A 77 4.26 4.33 8.38
CA GLU A 77 5.13 5.48 8.62
C GLU A 77 4.44 6.80 8.26
N SER A 78 3.67 6.82 7.17
CA SER A 78 2.93 8.00 6.74
C SER A 78 1.83 8.37 7.74
N LEU A 79 1.07 7.39 8.24
CA LEU A 79 0.07 7.65 9.27
C LEU A 79 0.73 8.11 10.57
N THR A 80 1.81 7.45 10.99
CA THR A 80 2.56 7.80 12.20
C THR A 80 3.10 9.24 12.11
N TYR A 81 3.60 9.63 10.94
CA TYR A 81 4.05 11.00 10.68
C TYR A 81 2.92 12.01 10.85
N LEU A 82 1.77 11.76 10.22
CA LEU A 82 0.60 12.64 10.28
C LEU A 82 0.06 12.76 11.71
N ASP A 83 -0.06 11.64 12.43
CA ASP A 83 -0.47 11.63 13.84
C ASP A 83 0.47 12.45 14.73
N ASN A 84 1.78 12.38 14.45
CA ASN A 84 2.77 13.13 15.22
C ASN A 84 2.63 14.65 15.01
N ILE A 85 2.49 15.10 13.76
CA ILE A 85 2.32 16.54 13.47
C ILE A 85 0.95 17.07 13.90
N ASP A 86 -0.08 16.22 13.97
CA ASP A 86 -1.39 16.54 14.55
C ASP A 86 -1.28 16.76 16.06
N ARG A 87 -0.74 15.77 16.80
CA ARG A 87 -0.58 15.83 18.27
C ARG A 87 0.28 17.00 18.73
N ASN A 88 1.33 17.32 17.97
CA ASN A 88 2.19 18.46 18.26
C ASN A 88 1.62 19.79 17.77
N HIS A 89 0.44 19.80 17.14
CA HIS A 89 -0.21 20.98 16.57
C HIS A 89 0.67 21.72 15.56
N THR A 90 1.53 20.99 14.82
CA THR A 90 2.48 21.55 13.84
C THR A 90 2.05 21.35 12.39
N ALA A 91 0.96 20.63 12.13
CA ALA A 91 0.50 20.32 10.77
C ALA A 91 0.29 21.56 9.86
N ALA A 92 -0.11 22.70 10.44
CA ALA A 92 -0.30 23.95 9.68
C ALA A 92 1.02 24.58 9.18
N ILE A 93 2.14 24.30 9.85
CA ILE A 93 3.46 24.83 9.48
C ILE A 93 4.35 23.80 8.78
N ASP A 94 4.02 22.51 8.89
CA ASP A 94 4.80 21.38 8.39
C ASP A 94 5.08 21.44 6.88
N GLU A 95 6.35 21.37 6.50
CA GLU A 95 6.78 21.51 5.10
C GLU A 95 6.47 20.26 4.27
N ARG A 96 6.68 19.06 4.83
CA ARG A 96 6.40 17.81 4.10
C ARG A 96 4.91 17.71 3.77
N TYR A 97 4.03 18.01 4.73
CA TYR A 97 2.59 18.05 4.47
C TYR A 97 2.26 19.03 3.35
N LYS A 98 2.82 20.25 3.40
CA LYS A 98 2.55 21.29 2.39
C LYS A 98 3.04 20.93 0.99
N ILE A 99 4.18 20.25 0.89
CA ILE A 99 4.74 19.80 -0.39
C ILE A 99 3.79 18.82 -1.08
N TRP A 100 3.22 17.86 -0.33
CA TRP A 100 2.43 16.78 -0.92
C TRP A 100 0.94 17.08 -0.99
N PHE A 101 0.39 17.79 0.00
CA PHE A 101 -1.05 18.00 0.15
C PHE A 101 -1.47 19.47 0.01
N GLY A 102 -0.50 20.39 -0.12
CA GLY A 102 -0.74 21.82 -0.26
C GLY A 102 -1.09 22.51 1.06
N ALA A 103 -1.76 23.67 0.97
CA ALA A 103 -2.10 24.46 2.13
C ALA A 103 -2.96 23.67 3.14
N TYR A 104 -2.58 23.77 4.42
CA TYR A 104 -3.31 23.12 5.52
C TYR A 104 -4.70 23.74 5.71
N THR A 105 -5.69 22.86 5.80
CA THR A 105 -6.99 23.15 6.42
C THR A 105 -7.37 21.93 7.27
N GLN A 106 -8.12 22.14 8.35
CA GLN A 106 -8.55 21.04 9.22
C GLN A 106 -9.28 19.94 8.44
N ALA A 107 -10.15 20.32 7.51
CA ALA A 107 -10.91 19.38 6.69
C ALA A 107 -10.01 18.54 5.77
N ARG A 108 -9.05 19.17 5.08
CA ARG A 108 -8.11 18.47 4.19
C ARG A 108 -7.20 17.54 4.98
N PHE A 109 -6.71 18.00 6.12
CA PHE A 109 -5.84 17.20 6.97
C PHE A 109 -6.58 15.97 7.53
N GLY A 110 -7.82 16.15 7.99
CA GLY A 110 -8.68 15.05 8.42
C GLY A 110 -8.96 14.04 7.31
N GLU A 111 -9.13 14.50 6.07
CA GLU A 111 -9.27 13.61 4.91
C GLU A 111 -7.99 12.81 4.66
N VAL A 112 -6.80 13.44 4.70
CA VAL A 112 -5.52 12.76 4.50
C VAL A 112 -5.25 11.72 5.57
N ILE A 113 -5.46 12.03 6.86
CA ILE A 113 -5.34 11.06 7.96
C ILE A 113 -6.33 9.92 7.78
N GLY A 114 -7.60 10.21 7.52
CA GLY A 114 -8.62 9.18 7.34
C GLY A 114 -8.28 8.23 6.20
N ARG A 115 -7.75 8.76 5.11
CA ARG A 115 -7.25 7.98 3.99
C ARG A 115 -6.04 7.11 4.38
N MET A 116 -5.01 7.65 5.03
CA MET A 116 -3.84 6.85 5.44
C MET A 116 -4.18 5.77 6.48
N ALA A 117 -5.13 6.06 7.38
CA ALA A 117 -5.65 5.08 8.33
C ALA A 117 -6.33 3.90 7.62
N ALA A 118 -7.13 4.17 6.57
CA ALA A 118 -7.73 3.12 5.77
C ALA A 118 -6.68 2.25 5.07
N ILE A 119 -5.62 2.85 4.55
CA ILE A 119 -4.53 2.14 3.84
C ILE A 119 -3.76 1.23 4.79
N ARG A 120 -3.50 1.68 6.03
CA ARG A 120 -2.82 0.85 7.04
C ARG A 120 -3.55 -0.48 7.32
N HIS A 121 -4.86 -0.53 7.11
CA HIS A 121 -5.67 -1.73 7.30
C HIS A 121 -5.83 -2.57 6.03
N VAL A 122 -5.20 -2.19 4.93
CA VAL A 122 -5.13 -3.01 3.74
C VAL A 122 -4.07 -4.09 3.94
N HIS A 123 -4.45 -5.32 3.59
CA HIS A 123 -3.58 -6.48 3.46
C HIS A 123 -3.25 -6.64 1.98
N PHE A 124 -2.11 -6.09 1.55
CA PHE A 124 -1.70 -6.15 0.14
C PHE A 124 -1.36 -7.59 -0.29
N GLU A 125 -1.05 -8.45 0.68
CA GLU A 125 -0.87 -9.88 0.52
C GLU A 125 -2.12 -10.62 0.03
N ASP A 126 -3.32 -10.07 0.28
CA ASP A 126 -4.60 -10.66 -0.13
C ASP A 126 -5.02 -10.27 -1.56
N TRP A 127 -4.16 -9.55 -2.29
CA TRP A 127 -4.49 -8.99 -3.59
C TRP A 127 -3.99 -9.87 -4.73
N THR A 128 -4.66 -9.72 -5.87
CA THR A 128 -4.23 -10.28 -7.15
C THR A 128 -3.37 -9.28 -7.91
N TYR A 129 -2.23 -9.71 -8.40
CA TYR A 129 -1.32 -8.95 -9.23
C TYR A 129 -1.27 -9.53 -10.64
N GLU A 130 -1.74 -8.77 -11.62
CA GLU A 130 -1.80 -9.14 -13.04
C GLU A 130 -0.65 -8.47 -13.80
N CYS A 131 0.32 -9.25 -14.27
CA CYS A 131 1.57 -8.73 -14.86
C CYS A 131 1.50 -8.45 -16.37
N ASP A 132 0.47 -8.94 -17.05
CA ASP A 132 0.20 -8.67 -18.47
C ASP A 132 -1.28 -8.31 -18.73
N PRO A 133 -1.73 -7.15 -18.23
CA PRO A 133 -3.16 -6.80 -18.26
C PRO A 133 -3.61 -6.17 -19.58
N GLY A 134 -2.75 -6.13 -20.61
CA GLY A 134 -3.03 -5.44 -21.86
C GLY A 134 -3.19 -3.92 -21.70
N CYS A 135 -2.13 -3.22 -21.29
CA CYS A 135 -2.14 -1.77 -21.00
C CYS A 135 -2.36 -0.83 -22.21
N GLY A 136 -2.66 -1.38 -23.39
CA GLY A 136 -2.92 -0.63 -24.62
C GLY A 136 -1.73 0.20 -25.10
N LEU A 137 -2.01 1.23 -25.91
CA LEU A 137 -0.97 2.08 -26.54
C LEU A 137 -0.16 2.92 -25.56
N LEU A 138 -0.66 3.12 -24.34
CA LEU A 138 0.00 3.89 -23.28
C LEU A 138 0.85 3.02 -22.35
N ALA A 139 0.97 1.72 -22.62
CA ALA A 139 1.75 0.78 -21.83
C ALA A 139 3.17 1.27 -21.45
N PRO A 140 3.93 1.96 -22.33
CA PRO A 140 5.26 2.46 -21.98
C PRO A 140 5.28 3.61 -20.98
N LEU A 141 4.13 4.21 -20.67
CA LEU A 141 3.96 5.39 -19.82
C LEU A 141 3.21 5.10 -18.52
N ILE A 142 2.70 3.89 -18.34
CA ILE A 142 1.87 3.51 -17.19
C ILE A 142 2.64 2.52 -16.33
N HIS A 143 2.72 2.79 -15.03
CA HIS A 143 3.28 1.85 -14.05
C HIS A 143 2.25 0.77 -13.68
N ALA A 144 1.08 1.18 -13.19
CA ALA A 144 0.03 0.27 -12.80
C ALA A 144 -1.33 0.98 -12.80
N PHE A 145 -2.40 0.20 -12.73
CA PHE A 145 -3.74 0.72 -12.47
C PHE A 145 -4.56 -0.29 -11.67
N VAL A 146 -5.59 0.23 -10.98
CA VAL A 146 -6.58 -0.56 -10.25
C VAL A 146 -7.96 -0.16 -10.72
N ASN A 147 -8.91 -1.10 -10.67
CA ASN A 147 -10.32 -0.76 -10.88
C ASN A 147 -10.93 -0.38 -9.52
N PRO A 148 -11.53 0.81 -9.36
CA PRO A 148 -12.18 1.20 -8.11
C PRO A 148 -13.28 0.23 -7.65
N ASN A 149 -13.93 -0.48 -8.58
CA ASN A 149 -14.96 -1.47 -8.27
C ASN A 149 -14.41 -2.86 -7.90
N ASN A 150 -13.13 -3.12 -8.18
CA ASN A 150 -12.43 -4.36 -7.81
C ASN A 150 -11.02 -4.02 -7.35
N ARG A 151 -10.93 -3.55 -6.10
CA ARG A 151 -9.72 -2.93 -5.54
C ARG A 151 -8.62 -3.93 -5.22
N SER A 152 -8.95 -5.21 -5.11
CA SER A 152 -8.00 -6.29 -4.83
C SER A 152 -7.34 -6.84 -6.09
N VAL A 153 -7.44 -6.16 -7.23
CA VAL A 153 -6.73 -6.54 -8.47
C VAL A 153 -5.88 -5.37 -8.96
N VAL A 154 -4.56 -5.56 -8.90
CA VAL A 154 -3.55 -4.61 -9.37
C VAL A 154 -3.04 -5.06 -10.74
N LYS A 155 -3.18 -4.19 -11.72
CA LYS A 155 -2.74 -4.42 -13.10
C LYS A 155 -1.43 -3.70 -13.34
N LEU A 156 -0.36 -4.46 -13.53
CA LEU A 156 1.01 -3.97 -13.65
C LEU A 156 1.41 -3.83 -15.12
N CYS A 157 1.90 -2.66 -15.51
CA CYS A 157 2.23 -2.31 -16.88
C CYS A 157 3.76 -2.26 -17.11
N PRO A 158 4.24 -2.28 -18.37
CA PRO A 158 5.66 -2.36 -18.68
C PRO A 158 6.57 -1.34 -17.98
N LEU A 159 6.11 -0.11 -17.72
CA LEU A 159 6.93 0.91 -17.06
C LEU A 159 7.26 0.56 -15.60
N PHE A 160 6.44 -0.27 -14.95
CA PHE A 160 6.71 -0.81 -13.62
C PHE A 160 8.05 -1.56 -13.60
N TRP A 161 8.24 -2.45 -14.57
CA TRP A 161 9.38 -3.37 -14.62
C TRP A 161 10.64 -2.67 -15.10
N LYS A 162 10.50 -1.66 -15.97
CA LYS A 162 11.63 -0.93 -16.57
C LYS A 162 12.51 -0.23 -15.54
N TYR A 163 11.94 0.16 -14.40
CA TYR A 163 12.69 0.82 -13.33
C TYR A 163 13.56 -0.16 -12.51
N ASP A 164 13.18 -1.44 -12.47
CA ASP A 164 13.89 -2.46 -11.70
C ASP A 164 15.17 -2.95 -12.37
N ASP A 165 15.22 -3.03 -13.71
CA ASP A 165 16.38 -3.60 -14.41
C ASP A 165 17.63 -2.71 -14.32
N ASN A 166 17.49 -1.39 -14.20
CA ASN A 166 18.62 -0.47 -14.03
C ASN A 166 19.13 -0.38 -12.57
N GLU A 167 18.28 -0.62 -11.55
CA GLU A 167 18.69 -0.64 -10.13
C GLU A 167 19.19 -2.04 -9.69
N ARG A 168 18.82 -3.12 -10.38
CA ARG A 168 19.33 -4.48 -10.11
C ARG A 168 20.82 -4.64 -10.42
N VAL A 169 21.34 -3.90 -11.41
CA VAL A 169 22.77 -3.93 -11.76
C VAL A 169 23.63 -3.30 -10.66
N THR A 170 23.13 -2.25 -10.00
CA THR A 170 23.87 -1.56 -8.93
C THR A 170 23.83 -2.30 -7.59
N LEU A 171 22.84 -3.17 -7.35
CA LEU A 171 22.81 -4.03 -6.16
C LEU A 171 23.56 -5.36 -6.33
N ARG A 172 23.82 -5.81 -7.58
CA ARG A 172 24.51 -7.08 -7.85
C ARG A 172 26.05 -6.93 -7.89
N TYR A 173 26.56 -5.72 -8.00
CA TYR A 173 27.98 -5.39 -7.85
C TYR A 173 28.14 -4.15 -6.96
N PRO A 174 28.29 -4.31 -5.62
CA PRO A 174 28.82 -3.22 -4.82
C PRO A 174 30.27 -3.00 -5.25
N SER A 175 30.52 -1.94 -6.02
CA SER A 175 31.86 -1.44 -6.29
C SER A 175 32.53 -1.16 -4.96
N SER A 176 33.56 -1.93 -4.63
CA SER A 176 34.45 -1.66 -3.50
C SER A 176 35.08 -0.27 -3.67
N ILE A 177 34.73 0.66 -2.78
CA ILE A 177 35.53 1.85 -2.44
C ILE A 177 35.49 2.01 -0.93
#